data_AF-A0A3D1HJQ5-F1
#
_entry.id   AF-A0A3D1HJQ5-F1
#
_cell.length_a   1.000
_cell.length_b   1.000
_cell.length_c   1.000
_cell.angle_alpha   90.00
_cell.angle_beta   90.00
_cell.angle_gamma   90.00
#
_symmetry.space_group_name_H-M   'P 1'
#
loop_
_entity.id
_entity.type
_entity.pdbx_description
1 polymer ?
#
loop_
_entity_poly.entity_id
_entity_poly.type
_entity_poly.pdbx_seq_one_letter_code
_entity_poly.pdbx_strand_id
1 'polypeptide(L)'
;MKVKNGDVIKNFEAPDPGELLSCNDENAAKGINNYIITAYNESGAGKRAEVSAFVGNDTPSAPLNITASGNEDGTLKLSWTAPEKGKNGGYINKAQLSYSAYTVDDDGYANLYEENIKGNSVSLAGLDNTGEQRLEIFGVQAVSKQGESDIMPSNSVIMGDAYTLPFADSFAGGKLAYGMWYSEKTGANGFALSDKTSADNDGGCVSFQAAEAKAIASFCSGKIALNGCDSPVLTFDYYVQPGSEDILLAEINRAYIDTTAVMTIDFSKETGAAGWRHAVVSLQQFKQAPYIQLAFLSQIAKAGNAVTIDNIKIENNPELSVNGIMADTANDKKVYDLAGRLQKSESLHKGIYIKGGKKIVVK
;
A
#
# COMPACT_ATOMS: atom_id res chain seq x y z
N MET A 1 43.52 -15.49 29.37
CA MET A 1 43.01 -15.14 28.02
C MET A 1 43.70 -13.86 27.54
N LYS A 2 44.14 -13.79 26.27
CA LYS A 2 44.79 -12.60 25.69
C LYS A 2 43.93 -11.98 24.60
N VAL A 3 43.87 -10.65 24.57
CA VAL A 3 43.25 -9.84 23.53
C VAL A 3 44.35 -9.03 22.84
N LYS A 4 44.39 -9.06 21.51
CA LYS A 4 45.40 -8.36 20.69
C LYS A 4 44.78 -7.56 19.55
N ASN A 5 45.41 -6.45 19.19
CA ASN A 5 45.20 -5.66 17.97
C ASN A 5 46.60 -5.29 17.45
N GLY A 6 47.22 -6.20 16.71
CA GLY A 6 48.68 -6.21 16.51
C GLY A 6 49.42 -6.56 17.81
N ASP A 7 49.46 -5.61 18.75
CA ASP A 7 50.04 -5.74 20.09
C ASP A 7 49.04 -6.29 21.13
N VAL A 8 49.54 -6.70 22.30
CA VAL A 8 48.69 -7.16 23.42
C VAL A 8 48.02 -5.97 24.07
N ILE A 9 46.69 -5.93 24.00
CA ILE A 9 45.85 -4.92 24.67
C ILE A 9 45.62 -5.32 26.12
N LYS A 10 45.20 -6.56 26.33
CA LYS A 10 44.89 -7.08 27.66
C LYS A 10 45.25 -8.54 27.79
N ASN A 11 45.79 -8.88 28.94
CA ASN A 11 45.96 -10.25 29.40
C ASN A 11 45.13 -10.43 30.68
N PHE A 12 44.18 -11.37 30.64
CA PHE A 12 43.41 -11.81 31.79
C PHE A 12 44.07 -13.08 32.33
N GLU A 13 44.60 -13.00 33.56
CA GLU A 13 45.26 -14.12 34.22
C GLU A 13 44.20 -15.04 34.86
N ALA A 14 44.24 -16.32 34.50
CA ALA A 14 43.38 -17.40 35.03
C ALA A 14 41.88 -17.03 35.22
N PRO A 15 41.17 -16.53 34.20
CA PRO A 15 39.73 -16.29 34.31
C PRO A 15 38.94 -17.60 34.42
N ASP A 16 37.79 -17.56 35.09
CA ASP A 16 36.92 -18.71 35.22
C ASP A 16 36.25 -19.08 33.87
N PRO A 17 36.05 -20.37 33.56
CA PRO A 17 35.31 -20.76 32.36
C PRO A 17 33.90 -20.15 32.33
N GLY A 18 33.59 -19.38 31.27
CA GLY A 18 32.30 -18.70 31.11
C GLY A 18 32.22 -17.32 31.76
N GLU A 19 33.28 -16.85 32.42
CA GLU A 19 33.36 -15.49 32.95
C GLU A 19 33.24 -14.45 31.83
N LEU A 20 32.40 -13.43 32.04
CA LEU A 20 32.29 -12.30 31.13
C LEU A 20 33.43 -11.32 31.38
N LEU A 21 34.31 -11.18 30.40
CA LEU A 21 35.50 -10.34 30.47
C LEU A 21 35.36 -9.10 29.57
N SER A 22 35.91 -7.97 30.00
CA SER A 22 35.92 -6.73 29.24
C SER A 22 37.25 -5.98 29.36
N CYS A 23 37.66 -5.30 28.29
CA CYS A 23 38.82 -4.41 28.27
C CYS A 23 38.63 -3.29 27.25
N ASN A 24 39.28 -2.15 27.49
CA ASN A 24 39.34 -1.03 26.55
C ASN A 24 40.67 -1.06 25.78
N ASP A 25 40.62 -0.75 24.49
CA ASP A 25 41.79 -0.41 23.68
C ASP A 25 41.88 1.12 23.55
N GLU A 26 42.62 1.76 24.47
CA GLU A 26 42.80 3.22 24.50
C GLU A 26 43.70 3.74 23.35
N ASN A 27 44.32 2.84 22.58
CA ASN A 27 45.23 3.17 21.47
C ASN A 27 44.68 2.72 20.11
N ALA A 28 43.41 2.36 20.03
CA ALA A 28 42.81 1.92 18.78
C ALA A 28 42.93 3.02 17.71
N ALA A 29 43.39 2.63 16.52
CA ALA A 29 43.54 3.57 15.40
C ALA A 29 42.17 3.97 14.86
N LYS A 30 42.04 5.19 14.32
CA LYS A 30 40.83 5.57 13.58
C LYS A 30 40.63 4.62 12.39
N GLY A 31 39.42 4.08 12.23
CA GLY A 31 39.06 3.13 11.18
C GLY A 31 38.83 1.71 11.71
N ILE A 32 38.94 0.71 10.82
CA ILE A 32 38.72 -0.70 11.18
C ILE A 32 39.92 -1.22 11.98
N ASN A 33 39.64 -1.73 13.18
CA ASN A 33 40.59 -2.46 14.03
C ASN A 33 40.17 -3.92 14.10
N ASN A 34 41.13 -4.84 14.02
CA ASN A 34 40.90 -6.28 14.03
C ASN A 34 41.50 -6.87 15.31
N TYR A 35 40.63 -7.45 16.14
CA TYR A 35 40.99 -8.00 17.42
C TYR A 35 41.06 -9.51 17.35
N ILE A 36 42.13 -10.08 17.91
CA ILE A 36 42.31 -11.52 18.06
C ILE A 36 42.23 -11.85 19.55
N ILE A 37 41.28 -12.70 19.92
CA ILE A 37 41.11 -13.21 21.27
C ILE A 37 41.56 -14.66 21.30
N THR A 38 42.40 -15.01 22.27
CA THR A 38 42.92 -16.38 22.43
C THR A 38 42.96 -16.77 23.91
N ALA A 39 42.27 -17.87 24.24
CA ALA A 39 42.39 -18.52 25.55
C ALA A 39 43.63 -19.43 25.57
N TYR A 40 44.27 -19.56 26.72
CA TYR A 40 45.46 -20.38 26.92
C TYR A 40 45.28 -21.21 28.19
N ASN A 41 45.75 -22.45 28.18
CA ASN A 41 45.91 -23.31 29.35
C ASN A 41 47.26 -24.04 29.28
N GLU A 42 47.50 -24.99 30.19
CA GLU A 42 48.75 -25.78 30.23
C GLU A 42 49.00 -26.61 28.96
N SER A 43 47.93 -26.99 28.24
CA SER A 43 48.04 -27.73 26.98
C SER A 43 48.30 -26.82 25.76
N GLY A 44 48.30 -25.49 25.95
CA GLY A 44 48.64 -24.51 24.92
C GLY A 44 47.50 -23.53 24.59
N ALA A 45 47.55 -22.99 23.37
CA ALA A 45 46.59 -22.01 22.88
C ALA A 45 45.31 -22.69 22.36
N GLY A 46 44.16 -22.16 22.76
CA GLY A 46 42.88 -22.52 22.16
C GLY A 46 42.68 -21.90 20.77
N LYS A 47 41.50 -22.17 20.18
CA LYS A 47 41.09 -21.57 18.91
C LYS A 47 41.02 -20.05 19.03
N ARG A 48 41.51 -19.34 18.01
CA ARG A 48 41.41 -17.88 17.92
C ARG A 48 39.99 -17.48 17.58
N ALA A 49 39.50 -16.44 18.25
CA ALA A 49 38.32 -15.70 17.85
C ALA A 49 38.76 -14.35 17.27
N GLU A 50 38.15 -13.94 16.17
CA GLU A 50 38.44 -12.69 15.48
C GLU A 50 37.19 -11.81 15.48
N VAL A 51 37.36 -10.53 15.82
CA VAL A 51 36.28 -9.54 15.79
C VAL A 51 36.83 -8.22 15.27
N SER A 52 36.04 -7.50 14.47
CA SER A 52 36.41 -6.19 13.94
C SER A 52 35.52 -5.10 14.54
N ALA A 53 36.09 -3.92 14.77
CA ALA A 53 35.33 -2.75 15.18
C ALA A 53 35.84 -1.48 14.48
N PHE A 54 34.92 -0.62 14.05
CA PHE A 54 35.26 0.69 13.50
C PHE A 54 35.36 1.73 14.62
N VAL A 55 36.51 2.40 14.72
CA VAL A 55 36.78 3.42 15.74
C VAL A 55 36.80 4.82 15.11
N GLY A 56 36.04 5.73 15.72
CA GLY A 56 35.85 7.11 15.24
C GLY A 56 34.51 7.33 14.54
N ASN A 57 34.30 8.56 14.05
CA ASN A 57 33.12 8.91 13.25
C ASN A 57 33.18 8.17 11.91
N ASP A 58 32.12 7.43 11.61
CA ASP A 58 31.95 6.63 10.40
C ASP A 58 31.08 7.38 9.36
N THR A 59 31.15 6.93 8.11
CA THR A 59 30.24 7.36 7.05
C THR A 59 28.85 6.76 7.32
N PRO A 60 27.75 7.53 7.25
CA PRO A 60 26.42 7.00 7.55
C PRO A 60 26.04 5.82 6.66
N SER A 61 25.38 4.82 7.25
CA SER A 61 24.62 3.84 6.48
C SER A 61 23.42 4.50 5.80
N ALA A 62 22.82 3.80 4.83
CA ALA A 62 21.65 4.33 4.14
C ALA A 62 20.46 4.54 5.09
N PRO A 63 19.62 5.56 4.84
CA PRO A 63 18.33 5.69 5.50
C PRO A 63 17.46 4.45 5.27
N LEU A 64 16.54 4.19 6.20
CA LEU A 64 15.62 3.06 6.17
C LEU A 64 14.18 3.55 6.03
N ASN A 65 13.26 2.64 5.66
CA ASN A 65 11.81 2.91 5.62
C ASN A 65 11.48 4.19 4.85
N ILE A 66 12.05 4.32 3.65
CA ILE A 66 11.85 5.49 2.80
C ILE A 66 10.47 5.34 2.16
N THR A 67 9.58 6.28 2.44
CA THR A 67 8.19 6.23 2.02
C THR A 67 7.76 7.55 1.42
N ALA A 68 7.24 7.49 0.20
CA ALA A 68 6.49 8.56 -0.44
C ALA A 68 5.01 8.37 -0.14
N SER A 69 4.39 9.37 0.46
CA SER A 69 2.97 9.38 0.85
C SER A 69 2.31 10.69 0.46
N GLY A 70 1.01 10.67 0.24
CA GLY A 70 0.19 11.86 0.06
C GLY A 70 -0.08 12.60 1.37
N ASN A 71 -0.47 13.85 1.22
CA ASN A 71 -1.06 14.69 2.26
C ASN A 71 -2.53 14.96 1.93
N GLU A 72 -3.30 15.45 2.90
CA GLU A 72 -4.72 15.77 2.70
C GLU A 72 -4.96 16.87 1.64
N ASP A 73 -3.96 17.72 1.38
CA ASP A 73 -3.99 18.76 0.36
C ASP A 73 -3.68 18.25 -1.06
N GLY A 74 -3.45 16.94 -1.23
CA GLY A 74 -3.13 16.31 -2.52
C GLY A 74 -1.67 16.41 -2.93
N THR A 75 -0.81 17.05 -2.12
CA THR A 75 0.64 17.03 -2.32
C THR A 75 1.27 15.72 -1.85
N LEU A 76 2.49 15.43 -2.30
CA LEU A 76 3.27 14.30 -1.82
C LEU A 76 4.36 14.74 -0.84
N LYS A 77 4.75 13.83 0.03
CA LYS A 77 5.83 13.96 1.01
C LYS A 77 6.69 12.70 0.97
N LEU A 78 8.00 12.89 1.05
CA LEU A 78 8.97 11.82 1.25
C LEU A 78 9.41 11.80 2.71
N SER A 79 9.46 10.63 3.32
CA SER A 79 9.88 10.45 4.72
C SER A 79 10.76 9.22 4.90
N TRP A 80 11.63 9.21 5.92
CA TRP A 80 12.58 8.13 6.15
C TRP A 80 13.02 8.04 7.62
N THR A 81 13.51 6.87 8.02
CA THR A 81 14.20 6.65 9.30
C THR A 81 15.68 6.93 9.15
N ALA A 82 16.23 7.74 10.05
CA ALA A 82 17.67 8.04 10.09
C ALA A 82 18.49 6.76 10.35
N PRO A 83 19.71 6.64 9.78
CA PRO A 83 20.60 5.54 10.12
C PRO A 83 21.01 5.62 11.60
N GLU A 84 21.22 4.46 12.22
CA GLU A 84 21.67 4.34 13.62
C GLU A 84 23.19 4.22 13.74
N LYS A 85 23.84 3.70 12.69
CA LYS A 85 25.27 3.40 12.63
C LYS A 85 25.83 3.75 11.25
N GLY A 86 27.15 3.81 11.16
CA GLY A 86 27.82 3.97 9.88
C GLY A 86 27.93 2.67 9.08
N LYS A 87 28.44 2.77 7.85
CA LYS A 87 28.56 1.64 6.91
C LYS A 87 29.38 0.49 7.49
N ASN A 88 30.30 0.77 8.41
CA ASN A 88 31.16 -0.23 9.06
C ASN A 88 30.63 -0.63 10.46
N GLY A 89 29.39 -0.26 10.80
CA GLY A 89 28.81 -0.45 12.13
C GLY A 89 29.36 0.50 13.19
N GLY A 90 30.14 1.51 12.78
CA GLY A 90 30.76 2.50 13.66
C GLY A 90 29.79 3.58 14.14
N TYR A 91 30.30 4.47 15.00
CA TYR A 91 29.56 5.61 15.52
C TYR A 91 29.32 6.66 14.43
N ILE A 92 28.14 7.27 14.43
CA ILE A 92 27.81 8.43 13.60
C ILE A 92 27.29 9.56 14.47
N ASN A 93 27.68 10.79 14.13
CA ASN A 93 27.14 11.97 14.79
C ASN A 93 25.80 12.37 14.16
N LYS A 94 24.70 11.86 14.72
CA LYS A 94 23.34 12.10 14.20
C LYS A 94 22.97 13.58 14.11
N ALA A 95 23.49 14.43 15.00
CA ALA A 95 23.22 15.87 15.00
C ALA A 95 23.85 16.59 13.79
N GLN A 96 24.81 15.95 13.10
CA GLN A 96 25.47 16.48 11.92
C GLN A 96 24.98 15.83 10.62
N LEU A 97 23.96 14.97 10.67
CA LEU A 97 23.37 14.41 9.47
C LEU A 97 22.57 15.47 8.70
N SER A 98 22.65 15.37 7.38
CA SER A 98 21.69 15.91 6.43
C SER A 98 21.33 14.83 5.43
N TYR A 99 20.33 15.11 4.59
CA TYR A 99 19.90 14.21 3.56
C TYR A 99 19.81 14.92 2.21
N SER A 100 19.94 14.13 1.16
CA SER A 100 19.62 14.51 -0.21
C SER A 100 18.49 13.63 -0.70
N ALA A 101 17.49 14.24 -1.32
CA ALA A 101 16.36 13.58 -1.94
C ALA A 101 16.51 13.65 -3.47
N TYR A 102 16.04 12.61 -4.16
CA TYR A 102 16.22 12.43 -5.59
C TYR A 102 14.89 12.03 -6.24
N THR A 103 14.64 12.53 -7.46
CA THR A 103 13.74 11.85 -8.39
C THR A 103 14.49 10.71 -9.08
N VAL A 104 13.77 9.74 -9.63
CA VAL A 104 14.37 8.65 -10.40
C VAL A 104 13.78 8.71 -11.81
N ASP A 105 14.62 8.79 -12.84
CA ASP A 105 14.14 8.78 -14.22
C ASP A 105 13.83 7.37 -14.74
N ASP A 106 13.30 7.27 -15.96
CA ASP A 106 12.88 6.02 -16.58
C ASP A 106 14.05 5.01 -16.78
N ASP A 107 15.29 5.49 -16.85
CA ASP A 107 16.49 4.67 -16.95
C ASP A 107 17.00 4.21 -15.55
N GLY A 108 16.34 4.65 -14.49
CA GLY A 108 16.67 4.32 -13.10
C GLY A 108 17.75 5.22 -12.50
N TYR A 109 18.11 6.33 -13.15
CA TYR A 109 19.11 7.26 -12.61
C TYR A 109 18.47 8.22 -11.60
N ALA A 110 19.16 8.36 -10.46
CA ALA A 110 18.77 9.31 -9.42
C ALA A 110 19.20 10.73 -9.80
N ASN A 111 18.23 11.63 -9.94
CA ASN A 111 18.42 13.04 -10.24
C ASN A 111 18.16 13.86 -8.98
N LEU A 112 19.11 14.72 -8.60
CA LEU A 112 19.02 15.50 -7.35
C LEU A 112 17.78 16.41 -7.37
N TYR A 113 16.91 16.25 -6.37
CA TYR A 113 15.74 17.10 -6.16
C TYR A 113 16.02 18.18 -5.11
N GLU A 114 16.52 17.77 -3.94
CA GLU A 114 16.82 18.68 -2.84
C GLU A 114 17.97 18.14 -2.00
N GLU A 115 18.89 19.00 -1.57
CA GLU A 115 20.04 18.65 -0.73
C GLU A 115 20.00 19.39 0.61
N ASN A 116 20.89 18.99 1.53
CA ASN A 116 21.05 19.62 2.84
C ASN A 116 19.79 19.58 3.73
N ILE A 117 18.86 18.65 3.45
CA ILE A 117 17.61 18.50 4.18
C ILE A 117 17.91 18.19 5.64
N LYS A 118 17.28 18.93 6.55
CA LYS A 118 17.32 18.69 7.99
C LYS A 118 16.04 18.00 8.43
N GLY A 119 16.16 17.07 9.38
CA GLY A 119 15.06 16.20 9.79
C GLY A 119 14.93 14.97 8.91
N ASN A 120 13.72 14.40 8.86
CA ASN A 120 13.46 13.06 8.34
C ASN A 120 12.37 13.03 7.26
N SER A 121 12.12 14.18 6.64
CA SER A 121 11.15 14.29 5.56
C SER A 121 11.33 15.56 4.74
N VAL A 122 10.85 15.52 3.50
CA VAL A 122 10.80 16.67 2.58
C VAL A 122 9.47 16.68 1.82
N SER A 123 8.97 17.87 1.49
CA SER A 123 7.79 18.02 0.63
C SER A 123 8.19 17.86 -0.84
N LEU A 124 7.37 17.14 -1.59
CA LEU A 124 7.52 16.95 -3.04
C LEU A 124 6.58 17.88 -3.84
N ALA A 125 6.01 18.91 -3.19
CA ALA A 125 5.05 19.82 -3.82
C ALA A 125 5.62 20.65 -4.97
N GLY A 126 6.95 20.72 -5.11
CA GLY A 126 7.61 21.38 -6.23
C GLY A 126 7.67 20.54 -7.52
N LEU A 127 7.32 19.26 -7.47
CA LEU A 127 7.33 18.38 -8.63
C LEU A 127 6.07 18.54 -9.49
N ASP A 128 6.24 18.40 -10.80
CA ASP A 128 5.12 18.39 -11.74
C ASP A 128 4.29 17.10 -11.59
N ASN A 129 3.06 17.28 -11.11
CA ASN A 129 2.08 16.23 -10.87
C ASN A 129 0.90 16.30 -11.87
N THR A 130 1.14 16.81 -13.08
CA THR A 130 0.12 16.94 -14.13
C THR A 130 0.38 15.99 -15.30
N GLY A 131 -0.59 15.87 -16.21
CA GLY A 131 -0.49 15.05 -17.42
C GLY A 131 -0.89 13.59 -17.23
N GLU A 132 -0.46 12.73 -18.15
CA GLU A 132 -0.75 11.29 -18.05
C GLU A 132 -0.18 10.69 -16.77
N GLN A 133 -0.94 9.76 -16.20
CA GLN A 133 -0.54 9.12 -14.95
C GLN A 133 0.64 8.18 -15.15
N ARG A 134 1.61 8.22 -14.24
CA ARG A 134 2.82 7.41 -14.26
C ARG A 134 3.26 7.00 -12.85
N LEU A 135 3.95 5.87 -12.75
CA LEU A 135 4.55 5.41 -11.50
C LEU A 135 5.91 6.09 -11.31
N GLU A 136 6.14 6.61 -10.12
CA GLU A 136 7.34 7.36 -9.75
C GLU A 136 7.95 6.77 -8.49
N ILE A 137 9.27 6.74 -8.44
CA ILE A 137 10.07 6.32 -7.27
C ILE A 137 11.00 7.48 -6.91
N PHE A 138 11.23 7.69 -5.62
CA PHE A 138 12.16 8.69 -5.12
C PHE A 138 13.34 8.03 -4.40
N GLY A 139 14.48 8.72 -4.34
CA GLY A 139 15.67 8.27 -3.63
C GLY A 139 15.96 9.14 -2.41
N VAL A 140 16.55 8.55 -1.36
CA VAL A 140 17.12 9.32 -0.24
C VAL A 140 18.53 8.82 0.07
N GLN A 141 19.44 9.76 0.31
CA GLN A 141 20.81 9.53 0.75
C GLN A 141 21.06 10.25 2.08
N ALA A 142 21.77 9.61 3.02
CA ALA A 142 22.31 10.25 4.21
C ALA A 142 23.69 10.84 3.94
N VAL A 143 23.92 12.06 4.42
CA VAL A 143 25.15 12.83 4.18
C VAL A 143 25.74 13.27 5.52
N SER A 144 27.06 13.07 5.68
CA SER A 144 27.83 13.62 6.80
C SER A 144 29.20 14.12 6.33
N LYS A 145 29.98 14.72 7.24
CA LYS A 145 31.38 15.11 6.94
C LYS A 145 32.29 13.93 6.60
N GLN A 146 31.89 12.70 6.93
CA GLN A 146 32.66 11.48 6.66
C GLN A 146 32.36 10.92 5.25
N GLY A 147 31.31 11.40 4.60
CA GLY A 147 30.89 10.99 3.27
C GLY A 147 29.39 10.70 3.23
N GLU A 148 29.01 9.97 2.20
CA GLU A 148 27.61 9.75 1.86
C GLU A 148 27.24 8.26 1.91
N SER A 149 25.98 8.00 2.26
CA SER A 149 25.42 6.67 2.16
C SER A 149 25.15 6.27 0.71
N ASP A 150 24.69 5.04 0.51
CA ASP A 150 24.07 4.67 -0.75
C ASP A 150 22.69 5.35 -0.84
N ILE A 151 22.22 5.61 -2.07
CA ILE A 151 20.86 6.11 -2.32
C ILE A 151 19.92 4.92 -2.24
N MET A 152 18.88 5.02 -1.42
CA MET A 152 17.86 3.97 -1.29
C MET A 152 16.52 4.46 -1.82
N PRO A 153 15.76 3.61 -2.54
CA PRO A 153 14.49 3.99 -3.14
C PRO A 153 13.34 4.00 -2.12
N SER A 154 12.31 4.80 -2.42
CA SER A 154 11.00 4.75 -1.79
C SER A 154 10.12 3.62 -2.34
N ASN A 155 8.91 3.49 -1.82
CA ASN A 155 7.81 2.88 -2.57
C ASN A 155 7.49 3.67 -3.85
N SER A 156 6.81 3.01 -4.80
CA SER A 156 6.25 3.69 -5.97
C SER A 156 4.98 4.46 -5.61
N VAL A 157 4.80 5.63 -6.23
CA VAL A 157 3.58 6.44 -6.15
C VAL A 157 3.13 6.88 -7.53
N ILE A 158 1.84 7.19 -7.70
CA ILE A 158 1.32 7.65 -8.99
C ILE A 158 1.33 9.18 -9.07
N MET A 159 2.04 9.74 -10.05
CA MET A 159 1.98 11.15 -10.44
C MET A 159 1.13 11.35 -11.70
N GLY A 160 0.67 12.58 -11.96
CA GLY A 160 -0.20 12.94 -13.10
C GLY A 160 -1.64 13.27 -12.71
N ASP A 161 -2.43 13.72 -13.69
CA ASP A 161 -3.82 14.13 -13.53
C ASP A 161 -4.72 12.95 -13.14
N ALA A 162 -5.55 13.15 -12.11
CA ALA A 162 -6.53 12.14 -11.71
C ALA A 162 -7.61 11.96 -12.79
N TYR A 163 -8.04 10.72 -13.00
CA TYR A 163 -9.19 10.42 -13.86
C TYR A 163 -10.47 11.05 -13.29
N THR A 164 -11.36 11.50 -14.18
CA THR A 164 -12.62 12.13 -13.79
C THR A 164 -13.78 11.15 -13.82
N LEU A 165 -14.83 11.42 -13.04
CA LEU A 165 -16.08 10.67 -13.14
C LEU A 165 -16.86 10.99 -14.44
N PRO A 166 -17.61 10.02 -15.01
CA PRO A 166 -17.61 8.61 -14.62
C PRO A 166 -16.30 7.92 -15.01
N PHE A 167 -15.72 7.18 -14.07
CA PHE A 167 -14.61 6.28 -14.34
C PHE A 167 -15.21 4.91 -14.65
N ALA A 168 -15.04 4.37 -15.85
CA ALA A 168 -15.67 3.13 -16.26
C ALA A 168 -14.77 2.30 -17.17
N ASP A 169 -14.57 1.03 -16.84
CA ASP A 169 -13.79 0.06 -17.61
C ASP A 169 -14.47 -1.32 -17.55
N SER A 170 -15.06 -1.74 -18.68
CA SER A 170 -15.60 -3.09 -18.88
C SER A 170 -14.59 -4.01 -19.57
N PHE A 171 -13.38 -3.51 -19.85
CA PHE A 171 -12.35 -4.27 -20.55
C PHE A 171 -12.71 -4.73 -21.96
N ALA A 172 -13.70 -4.11 -22.60
CA ALA A 172 -14.27 -4.50 -23.89
C ALA A 172 -13.24 -4.96 -24.93
N GLY A 173 -13.40 -6.18 -25.41
CA GLY A 173 -12.49 -6.82 -26.35
C GLY A 173 -11.07 -7.05 -25.80
N GLY A 174 -10.93 -7.22 -24.49
CA GLY A 174 -9.66 -7.45 -23.78
C GLY A 174 -8.75 -6.23 -23.81
N LYS A 175 -9.28 -5.02 -23.58
CA LYS A 175 -8.53 -3.76 -23.64
C LYS A 175 -8.82 -2.88 -22.44
N LEU A 176 -7.80 -2.20 -21.93
CA LEU A 176 -7.98 -1.20 -20.87
C LEU A 176 -8.54 0.10 -21.45
N ALA A 177 -9.55 0.67 -20.80
CA ALA A 177 -10.02 2.03 -21.11
C ALA A 177 -9.07 3.11 -20.58
N TYR A 178 -8.27 2.79 -19.56
CA TYR A 178 -7.31 3.70 -18.92
C TYR A 178 -5.88 3.16 -18.99
N GLY A 179 -4.91 4.05 -19.18
CA GLY A 179 -3.50 3.68 -19.26
C GLY A 179 -2.88 3.21 -17.94
N MET A 180 -3.47 3.61 -16.80
CA MET A 180 -2.99 3.26 -15.46
C MET A 180 -3.89 2.22 -14.79
N TRP A 181 -3.67 0.97 -15.17
CA TRP A 181 -4.01 -0.21 -14.38
C TRP A 181 -2.74 -1.03 -14.16
N TYR A 182 -2.53 -1.51 -12.95
CA TYR A 182 -1.37 -2.34 -12.64
C TYR A 182 -1.74 -3.48 -11.70
N SER A 183 -0.96 -4.57 -11.73
CA SER A 183 -1.16 -5.71 -10.86
C SER A 183 0.09 -5.98 -10.03
N GLU A 184 -0.10 -6.11 -8.72
CA GLU A 184 0.92 -6.60 -7.80
C GLU A 184 0.57 -8.03 -7.39
N LYS A 185 1.59 -8.82 -7.03
CA LYS A 185 1.42 -10.24 -6.69
C LYS A 185 2.52 -10.76 -5.78
N THR A 186 2.19 -11.75 -4.96
CA THR A 186 3.18 -12.50 -4.15
C THR A 186 3.67 -13.77 -4.85
N GLY A 187 2.87 -14.33 -5.76
CA GLY A 187 3.17 -15.56 -6.50
C GLY A 187 3.53 -15.33 -7.97
N ALA A 188 3.56 -16.42 -8.74
CA ALA A 188 3.93 -16.37 -10.16
C ALA A 188 2.91 -15.60 -11.05
N ASN A 189 1.62 -15.66 -10.72
CA ASN A 189 0.53 -15.06 -11.50
C ASN A 189 -0.11 -13.88 -10.76
N GLY A 190 -0.68 -12.95 -11.52
CA GLY A 190 -1.47 -11.82 -11.01
C GLY A 190 -2.73 -11.62 -11.85
N PHE A 191 -3.41 -10.49 -11.67
CA PHE A 191 -4.52 -10.10 -12.52
C PHE A 191 -4.03 -9.75 -13.92
N ALA A 192 -4.75 -10.24 -14.93
CA ALA A 192 -4.48 -9.95 -16.34
C ALA A 192 -5.79 -9.88 -17.13
N LEU A 193 -5.75 -9.19 -18.27
CA LEU A 193 -6.86 -9.18 -19.23
C LEU A 193 -7.15 -10.61 -19.73
N SER A 194 -8.42 -10.91 -19.90
CA SER A 194 -8.91 -12.20 -20.37
C SER A 194 -10.12 -11.99 -21.27
N ASP A 195 -10.18 -12.73 -22.37
CA ASP A 195 -11.28 -12.75 -23.34
C ASP A 195 -12.14 -14.02 -23.24
N LYS A 196 -11.85 -14.88 -22.26
CA LYS A 196 -12.53 -16.18 -22.08
C LYS A 196 -13.99 -16.06 -21.65
N THR A 197 -14.35 -14.94 -21.01
CA THR A 197 -15.68 -14.63 -20.48
C THR A 197 -15.79 -13.12 -20.31
N SER A 198 -17.02 -12.62 -20.21
CA SER A 198 -17.38 -11.23 -19.86
C SER A 198 -18.77 -11.26 -19.23
N ALA A 199 -19.07 -10.30 -18.37
CA ALA A 199 -20.37 -10.19 -17.69
C ALA A 199 -21.45 -9.66 -18.63
N ASP A 200 -21.09 -8.77 -19.56
CA ASP A 200 -21.99 -8.11 -20.50
C ASP A 200 -21.87 -8.62 -21.96
N ASN A 201 -20.99 -9.60 -22.21
CA ASN A 201 -20.67 -10.17 -23.52
C ASN A 201 -19.92 -9.22 -24.47
N ASP A 202 -19.16 -8.25 -23.94
CA ASP A 202 -18.31 -7.35 -24.73
C ASP A 202 -16.93 -7.96 -25.12
N GLY A 203 -16.64 -9.16 -24.62
CA GLY A 203 -15.44 -9.93 -24.96
C GLY A 203 -14.20 -9.59 -24.15
N GLY A 204 -14.33 -8.97 -22.97
CA GLY A 204 -13.20 -8.80 -22.05
C GLY A 204 -13.58 -8.86 -20.57
N CYS A 205 -12.58 -9.14 -19.73
CA CYS A 205 -12.64 -9.01 -18.29
C CYS A 205 -11.19 -8.95 -17.75
N VAL A 206 -11.04 -8.74 -16.45
CA VAL A 206 -9.77 -9.00 -15.74
C VAL A 206 -9.90 -10.26 -14.89
N SER A 207 -8.91 -11.13 -14.93
CA SER A 207 -8.92 -12.39 -14.18
C SER A 207 -7.57 -12.65 -13.53
N PHE A 208 -7.60 -13.15 -12.31
CA PHE A 208 -6.45 -13.71 -11.61
C PHE A 208 -6.68 -15.21 -11.46
N GLN A 209 -5.85 -16.03 -12.11
CA GLN A 209 -5.81 -17.48 -11.90
C GLN A 209 -4.53 -17.86 -11.15
N ALA A 210 -4.66 -18.40 -9.94
CA ALA A 210 -3.52 -18.70 -9.10
C ALA A 210 -2.74 -19.93 -9.59
N ALA A 211 -1.42 -19.81 -9.66
CA ALA A 211 -0.52 -20.94 -9.92
C ALA A 211 -0.31 -21.82 -8.67
N GLU A 212 -0.56 -21.27 -7.49
CA GLU A 212 -0.30 -21.89 -6.19
C GLU A 212 -1.40 -21.54 -5.18
N ALA A 213 -1.58 -22.41 -4.18
CA ALA A 213 -2.57 -22.18 -3.13
C ALA A 213 -2.18 -20.97 -2.27
N LYS A 214 -3.19 -20.19 -1.86
CA LYS A 214 -3.05 -18.95 -1.08
C LYS A 214 -2.27 -17.84 -1.77
N ALA A 215 -2.12 -17.90 -3.10
CA ALA A 215 -1.55 -16.81 -3.86
C ALA A 215 -2.40 -15.55 -3.70
N ILE A 216 -1.73 -14.40 -3.60
CA ILE A 216 -2.36 -13.09 -3.47
C ILE A 216 -1.96 -12.23 -4.66
N ALA A 217 -2.94 -11.56 -5.25
CA ALA A 217 -2.71 -10.53 -6.24
C ALA A 217 -3.67 -9.36 -6.03
N SER A 218 -3.25 -8.18 -6.46
CA SER A 218 -4.08 -6.99 -6.55
C SER A 218 -4.21 -6.52 -7.99
N PHE A 219 -5.32 -5.84 -8.29
CA PHE A 219 -5.52 -5.08 -9.52
C PHE A 219 -5.90 -3.65 -9.14
N CYS A 220 -5.02 -2.71 -9.46
CA CYS A 220 -5.02 -1.37 -8.92
C CYS A 220 -5.22 -0.34 -10.03
N SER A 221 -6.09 0.64 -9.80
CA SER A 221 -6.30 1.76 -10.69
C SER A 221 -5.26 2.86 -10.48
N GLY A 222 -5.20 3.79 -11.43
CA GLY A 222 -4.67 5.13 -11.21
C GLY A 222 -5.48 5.94 -10.19
N LYS A 223 -5.08 7.20 -10.01
CA LYS A 223 -5.81 8.23 -9.27
C LYS A 223 -7.15 8.54 -9.93
N ILE A 224 -8.21 8.58 -9.15
CA ILE A 224 -9.57 8.92 -9.58
C ILE A 224 -10.07 10.05 -8.68
N ALA A 225 -10.43 11.17 -9.28
CA ALA A 225 -11.00 12.30 -8.57
C ALA A 225 -12.52 12.12 -8.44
N LEU A 226 -13.02 12.12 -7.20
CA LEU A 226 -14.46 12.10 -6.93
C LEU A 226 -15.11 13.48 -7.12
N ASN A 227 -14.30 14.54 -7.26
CA ASN A 227 -14.71 15.92 -7.50
C ASN A 227 -15.78 16.44 -6.53
N GLY A 228 -15.75 15.97 -5.28
CA GLY A 228 -16.71 16.38 -4.25
C GLY A 228 -18.16 16.01 -4.56
N CYS A 229 -18.42 15.06 -5.47
CA CYS A 229 -19.80 14.68 -5.79
C CYS A 229 -20.54 14.12 -4.57
N ASP A 230 -21.86 14.31 -4.55
CA ASP A 230 -22.68 14.03 -3.37
C ASP A 230 -22.93 12.55 -3.11
N SER A 231 -22.76 11.71 -4.13
CA SER A 231 -23.18 10.30 -4.11
C SER A 231 -22.25 9.41 -4.95
N PRO A 232 -20.93 9.37 -4.66
CA PRO A 232 -20.01 8.47 -5.36
C PRO A 232 -20.32 7.01 -5.04
N VAL A 233 -20.46 6.19 -6.06
CA VAL A 233 -20.72 4.75 -5.98
C VAL A 233 -19.72 4.00 -6.84
N LEU A 234 -19.14 2.95 -6.29
CA LEU A 234 -18.46 1.90 -7.03
C LEU A 234 -19.46 0.79 -7.36
N THR A 235 -19.52 0.40 -8.63
CA THR A 235 -20.15 -0.83 -9.08
C THR A 235 -19.14 -1.69 -9.84
N PHE A 236 -19.27 -3.01 -9.75
CA PHE A 236 -18.49 -3.95 -10.54
C PHE A 236 -19.21 -5.29 -10.57
N ASP A 237 -18.92 -6.08 -11.60
CA ASP A 237 -19.34 -7.47 -11.68
C ASP A 237 -18.18 -8.40 -11.29
N TYR A 238 -18.49 -9.50 -10.63
CA TYR A 238 -17.52 -10.52 -10.24
C TYR A 238 -18.07 -11.92 -10.51
N TYR A 239 -17.23 -12.82 -10.99
CA TYR A 239 -17.60 -14.21 -11.21
C TYR A 239 -17.37 -15.03 -9.93
N VAL A 240 -18.43 -15.62 -9.39
CA VAL A 240 -18.36 -16.42 -8.17
C VAL A 240 -18.42 -17.91 -8.47
N GLN A 241 -17.59 -18.68 -7.78
CA GLN A 241 -17.74 -20.12 -7.60
C GLN A 241 -18.14 -20.40 -6.14
N PRO A 242 -19.45 -20.50 -5.82
CA PRO A 242 -19.90 -20.67 -4.44
C PRO A 242 -19.28 -21.89 -3.74
N GLY A 243 -18.85 -21.68 -2.49
CA GLY A 243 -18.21 -22.71 -1.67
C GLY A 243 -16.69 -22.83 -1.83
N SER A 244 -16.05 -22.04 -2.71
CA SER A 244 -14.60 -21.91 -2.68
C SER A 244 -14.17 -21.04 -1.50
N GLU A 245 -12.97 -21.28 -0.95
CA GLU A 245 -12.41 -20.46 0.14
C GLU A 245 -11.67 -19.21 -0.40
N ASP A 246 -12.02 -18.78 -1.62
CA ASP A 246 -11.42 -17.62 -2.27
C ASP A 246 -12.01 -16.32 -1.69
N ILE A 247 -11.19 -15.28 -1.60
CA ILE A 247 -11.58 -13.98 -1.06
C ILE A 247 -11.31 -12.91 -2.11
N LEU A 248 -12.25 -11.99 -2.26
CA LEU A 248 -12.12 -10.76 -3.04
C LEU A 248 -12.44 -9.55 -2.15
N LEU A 249 -11.53 -8.60 -2.09
CA LEU A 249 -11.72 -7.30 -1.45
C LEU A 249 -11.78 -6.22 -2.53
N ALA A 250 -12.68 -5.25 -2.34
CA ALA A 250 -12.53 -3.94 -2.96
C ALA A 250 -12.01 -2.98 -1.89
N GLU A 251 -10.91 -2.31 -2.20
CA GLU A 251 -10.19 -1.43 -1.29
C GLU A 251 -10.02 -0.04 -1.91
N ILE A 252 -10.08 0.99 -1.06
CA ILE A 252 -9.79 2.36 -1.43
C ILE A 252 -8.51 2.79 -0.72
N ASN A 253 -7.51 3.15 -1.51
CA ASN A 253 -6.29 3.79 -1.06
C ASN A 253 -6.42 5.31 -1.23
N ARG A 254 -6.19 6.05 -0.14
CA ARG A 254 -6.19 7.52 -0.12
C ARG A 254 -4.78 8.06 -0.23
N ALA A 255 -4.25 8.13 -1.45
CA ALA A 255 -2.95 8.75 -1.71
C ALA A 255 -1.81 8.18 -0.83
N TYR A 256 -1.80 6.88 -0.56
CA TYR A 256 -0.81 6.20 0.31
C TYR A 256 -0.79 6.72 1.76
N ILE A 257 -1.85 7.40 2.21
CA ILE A 257 -2.07 7.76 3.62
C ILE A 257 -2.59 6.52 4.35
N ASP A 258 -3.63 5.90 3.81
CA ASP A 258 -4.20 4.65 4.30
C ASP A 258 -4.98 3.90 3.22
N THR A 259 -5.33 2.66 3.57
CA THR A 259 -6.15 1.76 2.77
C THR A 259 -7.35 1.32 3.60
N THR A 260 -8.54 1.35 2.98
CA THR A 260 -9.80 0.89 3.59
C THR A 260 -10.46 -0.17 2.72
N ALA A 261 -10.71 -1.35 3.26
CA ALA A 261 -11.57 -2.34 2.61
C ALA A 261 -13.03 -1.86 2.66
N VAL A 262 -13.59 -1.55 1.49
CA VAL A 262 -14.96 -1.05 1.35
C VAL A 262 -15.96 -2.18 1.08
N MET A 263 -15.47 -3.33 0.64
CA MET A 263 -16.25 -4.55 0.51
C MET A 263 -15.34 -5.79 0.65
N THR A 264 -15.89 -6.83 1.29
CA THR A 264 -15.27 -8.16 1.39
C THR A 264 -16.26 -9.19 0.89
N ILE A 265 -15.85 -9.96 -0.12
CA ILE A 265 -16.62 -11.06 -0.69
C ILE A 265 -15.85 -12.35 -0.35
N ASP A 266 -16.49 -13.16 0.49
CA ASP A 266 -15.99 -14.47 0.91
C ASP A 266 -16.79 -15.54 0.17
N PHE A 267 -16.16 -16.18 -0.81
CA PHE A 267 -16.86 -17.07 -1.74
C PHE A 267 -17.40 -18.33 -1.02
N SER A 268 -16.92 -18.62 0.19
CA SER A 268 -17.39 -19.75 1.00
C SER A 268 -18.79 -19.50 1.59
N LYS A 269 -19.19 -18.23 1.67
CA LYS A 269 -20.50 -17.78 2.18
C LYS A 269 -21.52 -17.54 1.06
N GLU A 270 -21.07 -17.57 -0.19
CA GLU A 270 -21.93 -17.39 -1.36
C GLU A 270 -22.75 -18.65 -1.63
N THR A 271 -23.92 -18.49 -2.25
CA THR A 271 -24.86 -19.59 -2.53
C THR A 271 -25.38 -19.56 -3.96
N GLY A 272 -26.01 -20.66 -4.37
CA GLY A 272 -26.56 -20.82 -5.72
C GLY A 272 -25.54 -21.38 -6.73
N ALA A 273 -25.85 -21.24 -8.02
CA ALA A 273 -24.97 -21.69 -9.09
C ALA A 273 -23.81 -20.71 -9.31
N ALA A 274 -22.69 -21.23 -9.82
CA ALA A 274 -21.58 -20.40 -10.29
C ALA A 274 -22.05 -19.44 -11.39
N GLY A 275 -21.50 -18.23 -11.39
CA GLY A 275 -21.86 -17.21 -12.36
C GLY A 275 -21.51 -15.80 -11.92
N TRP A 276 -21.80 -14.84 -12.79
CA TRP A 276 -21.63 -13.41 -12.50
C TRP A 276 -22.57 -12.94 -11.39
N ARG A 277 -22.07 -11.99 -10.60
CA ARG A 277 -22.79 -11.25 -9.55
C ARG A 277 -22.42 -9.77 -9.67
N HIS A 278 -23.33 -8.92 -9.22
CA HIS A 278 -23.16 -7.48 -9.25
C HIS A 278 -22.95 -6.93 -7.85
N ALA A 279 -21.93 -6.11 -7.66
CA ALA A 279 -21.62 -5.43 -6.42
C ALA A 279 -21.88 -3.93 -6.55
N VAL A 280 -22.40 -3.33 -5.47
CA VAL A 280 -22.65 -1.90 -5.34
C VAL A 280 -22.11 -1.45 -3.99
N VAL A 281 -21.25 -0.43 -3.98
CA VAL A 281 -20.58 0.09 -2.79
C VAL A 281 -20.59 1.60 -2.81
N SER A 282 -21.17 2.23 -1.79
CA SER A 282 -21.05 3.68 -1.63
C SER A 282 -19.64 4.07 -1.20
N LEU A 283 -19.11 5.11 -1.83
CA LEU A 283 -17.82 5.71 -1.52
C LEU A 283 -17.96 7.04 -0.76
N GLN A 284 -19.12 7.29 -0.13
CA GLN A 284 -19.45 8.58 0.49
C GLN A 284 -18.39 9.07 1.48
N GLN A 285 -17.78 8.15 2.23
CA GLN A 285 -16.75 8.46 3.22
C GLN A 285 -15.48 9.09 2.60
N PHE A 286 -15.26 8.94 1.30
CA PHE A 286 -14.08 9.43 0.58
C PHE A 286 -14.34 10.71 -0.21
N LYS A 287 -15.55 11.29 -0.19
CA LYS A 287 -15.91 12.42 -1.07
C LYS A 287 -15.03 13.67 -0.90
N GLN A 288 -14.39 13.81 0.25
CA GLN A 288 -13.47 14.92 0.56
C GLN A 288 -12.01 14.60 0.23
N ALA A 289 -11.70 13.36 -0.17
CA ALA A 289 -10.35 13.02 -0.60
C ALA A 289 -10.04 13.75 -1.91
N PRO A 290 -8.81 14.29 -2.08
CA PRO A 290 -8.42 14.95 -3.33
C PRO A 290 -8.50 13.98 -4.51
N TYR A 291 -8.16 12.72 -4.27
CA TYR A 291 -8.39 11.59 -5.16
C TYR A 291 -8.38 10.28 -4.35
N ILE A 292 -8.86 9.21 -4.98
CA ILE A 292 -8.79 7.84 -4.49
C ILE A 292 -8.04 6.95 -5.50
N GLN A 293 -7.59 5.79 -5.07
CA GLN A 293 -7.18 4.67 -5.92
C GLN A 293 -8.03 3.47 -5.53
N LEU A 294 -8.59 2.78 -6.51
CA LEU A 294 -9.33 1.54 -6.32
C LEU A 294 -8.36 0.37 -6.47
N ALA A 295 -8.39 -0.56 -5.52
CA ALA A 295 -7.69 -1.83 -5.62
C ALA A 295 -8.66 -2.99 -5.40
N PHE A 296 -8.59 -3.99 -6.26
CA PHE A 296 -9.20 -5.29 -6.01
C PHE A 296 -8.11 -6.25 -5.53
N LEU A 297 -8.16 -6.66 -4.27
CA LEU A 297 -7.22 -7.62 -3.69
C LEU A 297 -7.90 -8.99 -3.62
N SER A 298 -7.24 -10.03 -4.12
CA SER A 298 -7.75 -11.39 -4.01
C SER A 298 -6.71 -12.35 -3.45
N GLN A 299 -7.18 -13.22 -2.54
CA GLN A 299 -6.47 -14.42 -2.13
C GLN A 299 -7.21 -15.64 -2.67
N ILE A 300 -6.51 -16.46 -3.43
CA ILE A 300 -7.08 -17.68 -4.03
C ILE A 300 -6.63 -18.88 -3.21
N ALA A 301 -7.58 -19.66 -2.70
CA ALA A 301 -7.32 -20.75 -1.76
C ALA A 301 -6.62 -21.94 -2.40
N LYS A 302 -6.89 -22.24 -3.68
CA LYS A 302 -6.36 -23.42 -4.38
C LYS A 302 -5.75 -23.06 -5.73
N ALA A 303 -4.67 -23.73 -6.09
CA ALA A 303 -4.08 -23.60 -7.42
C ALA A 303 -5.11 -23.95 -8.51
N GLY A 304 -5.15 -23.16 -9.58
CA GLY A 304 -6.07 -23.31 -10.70
C GLY A 304 -7.42 -22.59 -10.54
N ASN A 305 -7.83 -22.24 -9.31
CA ASN A 305 -8.98 -21.37 -9.08
C ASN A 305 -8.70 -19.98 -9.66
N ALA A 306 -9.78 -19.25 -9.97
CA ALA A 306 -9.70 -17.90 -10.49
C ALA A 306 -10.73 -16.98 -9.85
N VAL A 307 -10.35 -15.72 -9.67
CA VAL A 307 -11.27 -14.61 -9.44
C VAL A 307 -11.27 -13.73 -10.68
N THR A 308 -12.46 -13.41 -11.18
CA THR A 308 -12.68 -12.65 -12.40
C THR A 308 -13.60 -11.48 -12.09
N ILE A 309 -13.24 -10.30 -12.59
CA ILE A 309 -13.92 -9.01 -12.34
C ILE A 309 -14.17 -8.33 -13.69
N ASP A 310 -15.27 -7.63 -13.79
CA ASP A 310 -15.70 -6.95 -14.99
C ASP A 310 -16.56 -5.71 -14.66
N ASN A 311 -16.88 -4.88 -15.66
CA ASN A 311 -17.79 -3.73 -15.56
C ASN A 311 -17.52 -2.80 -14.38
N ILE A 312 -16.24 -2.45 -14.15
CA ILE A 312 -15.87 -1.56 -13.06
C ILE A 312 -16.33 -0.15 -13.41
N LYS A 313 -17.07 0.48 -12.49
CA LYS A 313 -17.55 1.84 -12.66
C LYS A 313 -17.56 2.59 -11.34
N ILE A 314 -17.07 3.83 -11.35
CA ILE A 314 -17.28 4.82 -10.31
C ILE A 314 -18.02 6.00 -10.91
N GLU A 315 -19.16 6.36 -10.32
CA GLU A 315 -19.97 7.50 -10.77
C GLU A 315 -20.72 8.19 -9.62
N ASN A 316 -21.26 9.37 -9.90
CA ASN A 316 -22.20 10.04 -8.99
C ASN A 316 -23.62 9.48 -9.20
N ASN A 317 -24.08 8.61 -8.31
CA ASN A 317 -25.38 7.95 -8.42
C ASN A 317 -26.13 7.92 -7.08
N PRO A 318 -27.08 8.87 -6.86
CA PRO A 318 -27.88 8.94 -5.65
C PRO A 318 -28.79 7.72 -5.42
N GLU A 319 -29.26 7.07 -6.48
CA GLU A 319 -30.17 5.92 -6.38
C GLU A 319 -29.45 4.68 -5.84
N LEU A 320 -28.18 4.50 -6.22
CA LEU A 320 -27.33 3.40 -5.77
C LEU A 320 -26.55 3.70 -4.48
N SER A 321 -26.49 4.97 -4.04
CA SER A 321 -25.76 5.40 -2.84
C SER A 321 -26.47 5.08 -1.51
N VAL A 322 -27.63 4.43 -1.55
CA VAL A 322 -28.44 4.15 -0.36
C VAL A 322 -27.83 2.97 0.42
N ASN A 323 -27.05 3.27 1.47
CA ASN A 323 -26.40 2.26 2.32
C ASN A 323 -27.30 1.63 3.40
N GLY A 324 -28.61 1.88 3.36
CA GLY A 324 -29.55 1.28 4.30
C GLY A 324 -30.92 1.94 4.30
N ILE A 325 -31.92 1.19 4.76
CA ILE A 325 -33.25 1.70 5.10
C ILE A 325 -33.22 2.05 6.58
N MET A 326 -33.17 3.33 6.92
CA MET A 326 -33.49 3.73 8.29
C MET A 326 -34.99 3.54 8.50
N ALA A 327 -35.39 2.78 9.52
CA ALA A 327 -36.78 2.79 9.94
C ALA A 327 -37.13 4.22 10.39
N ASP A 328 -38.05 4.87 9.69
CA ASP A 328 -38.56 6.17 10.08
C ASP A 328 -39.27 6.02 11.44
N THR A 329 -38.62 6.46 12.51
CA THR A 329 -39.20 6.50 13.85
C THR A 329 -40.04 7.77 14.06
N ALA A 330 -40.11 8.65 13.05
CA ALA A 330 -41.06 9.75 13.08
C ALA A 330 -42.48 9.18 13.03
N ASN A 331 -43.31 9.62 13.95
CA ASN A 331 -44.74 9.32 13.98
C ASN A 331 -45.51 10.11 12.89
N ASP A 332 -44.87 10.32 11.74
CA ASP A 332 -45.43 11.10 10.65
C ASP A 332 -46.27 10.23 9.72
N LYS A 333 -47.36 10.83 9.22
CA LYS A 333 -48.38 10.14 8.41
C LYS A 333 -47.97 10.09 6.93
N LYS A 334 -46.67 10.08 6.62
CA LYS A 334 -46.17 10.05 5.23
C LYS A 334 -46.65 8.80 4.51
N VAL A 335 -46.97 8.97 3.23
CA VAL A 335 -47.47 7.91 2.35
C VAL A 335 -46.48 7.75 1.22
N TYR A 336 -46.05 6.54 0.93
CA TYR A 336 -45.11 6.24 -0.15
C TYR A 336 -45.78 5.33 -1.18
N ASP A 337 -45.43 5.44 -2.45
CA ASP A 337 -45.81 4.45 -3.45
C ASP A 337 -44.94 3.18 -3.34
N LEU A 338 -45.22 2.16 -4.16
CA LEU A 338 -44.46 0.91 -4.15
C LEU A 338 -43.01 1.05 -4.64
N ALA A 339 -42.65 2.19 -5.24
CA ALA A 339 -41.29 2.53 -5.63
C ALA A 339 -40.57 3.37 -4.55
N GLY A 340 -41.20 3.57 -3.38
CA GLY A 340 -40.60 4.32 -2.26
C GLY A 340 -40.69 5.84 -2.40
N ARG A 341 -41.43 6.38 -3.38
CA ARG A 341 -41.56 7.84 -3.59
C ARG A 341 -42.64 8.42 -2.69
N LEU A 342 -42.33 9.51 -2.01
CA LEU A 342 -43.27 10.22 -1.13
C LEU A 342 -44.46 10.77 -1.93
N GLN A 343 -45.66 10.54 -1.41
CA GLN A 343 -46.95 10.94 -1.98
C GLN A 343 -47.67 11.93 -1.06
N LYS A 344 -48.36 12.91 -1.65
CA LYS A 344 -49.25 13.80 -0.90
C LYS A 344 -50.49 13.04 -0.46
N SER A 345 -50.69 12.92 0.86
CA SER A 345 -51.78 12.11 1.44
C SER A 345 -53.19 12.57 1.08
N GLU A 346 -53.35 13.82 0.66
CA GLU A 346 -54.65 14.45 0.36
C GLU A 346 -55.13 14.20 -1.08
N SER A 347 -54.29 13.62 -1.94
CA SER A 347 -54.55 13.48 -3.37
C SER A 347 -53.94 12.20 -3.94
N LEU A 348 -54.28 11.06 -3.33
CA LEU A 348 -53.85 9.74 -3.81
C LEU A 348 -54.76 9.26 -4.93
N HIS A 349 -54.17 8.83 -6.04
CA HIS A 349 -54.88 8.12 -7.09
C HIS A 349 -55.19 6.67 -6.66
N LYS A 350 -56.03 5.96 -7.41
CA LYS A 350 -56.33 4.56 -7.15
C LYS A 350 -55.05 3.72 -7.24
N GLY A 351 -54.73 2.95 -6.21
CA GLY A 351 -53.46 2.23 -6.15
C GLY A 351 -53.10 1.67 -4.78
N ILE A 352 -51.89 1.11 -4.70
CA ILE A 352 -51.30 0.55 -3.48
C ILE A 352 -50.23 1.50 -2.96
N TYR A 353 -50.26 1.78 -1.66
CA TYR A 353 -49.29 2.65 -0.99
C TYR A 353 -48.82 2.05 0.34
N ILE A 354 -47.73 2.58 0.89
CA ILE A 354 -47.20 2.26 2.21
C ILE A 354 -47.37 3.48 3.11
N LYS A 355 -48.03 3.31 4.26
CA LYS A 355 -48.19 4.37 5.29
C LYS A 355 -47.88 3.79 6.65
N GLY A 356 -46.91 4.37 7.37
CA GLY A 356 -46.46 3.85 8.68
C GLY A 356 -46.08 2.37 8.63
N GLY A 357 -45.37 1.95 7.58
CA GLY A 357 -44.95 0.56 7.37
C GLY A 357 -46.07 -0.43 6.98
N LYS A 358 -47.32 0.03 6.80
CA LYS A 358 -48.45 -0.84 6.40
C LYS A 358 -48.91 -0.54 4.99
N LYS A 359 -49.23 -1.60 4.25
CA LYS A 359 -49.88 -1.52 2.94
C LYS A 359 -51.30 -0.96 3.09
N ILE A 360 -51.62 0.06 2.30
CA ILE A 360 -52.97 0.61 2.16
C ILE A 360 -53.39 0.54 0.69
N VAL A 361 -54.69 0.38 0.45
CA VAL A 361 -55.28 0.33 -0.90
C VAL A 361 -56.27 1.47 -1.04
N VAL A 362 -56.02 2.37 -2.00
CA VAL A 362 -56.93 3.46 -2.38
C VAL A 362 -57.78 2.95 -3.55
N LYS A 363 -59.09 2.84 -3.33
CA LYS A 363 -60.04 2.22 -4.28
C LYS A 363 -60.66 3.20 -5.26
#